data_AF-A0A934QYZ4-F1
#
_entry.id   AF-A0A934QYZ4-F1
#
_cell.length_a   1.000
_cell.length_b   1.000
_cell.length_c   1.000
_cell.angle_alpha   90.00
_cell.angle_beta   90.00
_cell.angle_gamma   90.00
#
_symmetry.space_group_name_H-M   'P 1'
#
loop_
_entity.id
_entity.type
_entity.pdbx_description
1 polymer ?
#
loop_
_entity_poly.entity_id
_entity_poly.type
_entity_poly.pdbx_seq_one_letter_code
_entity_poly.pdbx_strand_id
1 'polypeptide(L)'
;MLRTHNAGTLRVEQAGQTVTLTGWVARRRDHGGVIFVDLRDASGIAQVVFREGEMAERAHQLRAEYCIQVVGEIAKRPEGNENPEIPTGLIEVLVTELEVLSESAVLPFPIDERLEVGEEVRLKHRYLDLRRSGPAGAMRLRSEVNRVARNVLHDEDFVEVETPTMTRSTPEGARDFLVPARLRPGSWYALPQSPQLFKQLLMVGGLERYYQIARCYRDEDFRADRQPEFTQLDIEMSFVEQDDVIALGEQVVTALWKLIGVEVPQPFRRISYAEAMAKYGSDKPDLRFGLELTELTEFFSDTPFRVFQAPYVGAVVMPGGADQPRRTLDAWQEWAKQRGHKGLAYVLVGEDGTLGGPVAKNLSEQERANLAEAAGAEPGDCVFFAAGKPNTARQLLGAARVEIAQRLGMIDENSWSFVWVVDFPLFEAADESDDVAVGGGKWTALHHAFTSPTPEWIDKFESDPGNALAYAYDIVCNGNEIGGGSIRIHRGDVQRRVFELMGLSEEEAQEKFGFLLDAFQFGPPPHGGIAFGWDRIVMLLAGADSLRDVIAFPKTGGGYDPLTAAPAPITAEQRKEAGVDAKSQQRG
;
A
#
# COMPACT_ATOMS: atom_id res chain seq x y z
N MET A 1 -32.91 24.00 -5.74
CA MET A 1 -31.74 23.32 -6.35
C MET A 1 -31.40 24.05 -7.64
N LEU A 2 -30.12 24.30 -7.93
CA LEU A 2 -29.67 25.01 -9.14
C LEU A 2 -29.74 24.15 -10.42
N ARG A 3 -30.02 22.85 -10.31
CA ARG A 3 -30.18 21.91 -11.43
C ARG A 3 -31.46 21.09 -11.25
N THR A 4 -32.01 20.60 -12.36
CA THR A 4 -33.10 19.61 -12.35
C THR A 4 -32.61 18.20 -12.66
N HIS A 5 -31.51 18.08 -13.41
CA HIS A 5 -30.92 16.80 -13.82
C HIS A 5 -29.39 16.84 -13.69
N ASN A 6 -28.76 15.68 -13.67
CA ASN A 6 -27.31 15.56 -13.80
C ASN A 6 -26.95 15.36 -15.28
N ALA A 7 -25.87 16.01 -15.75
CA ALA A 7 -25.52 16.08 -17.15
C ALA A 7 -25.40 14.70 -17.82
N GLY A 8 -24.63 13.78 -17.23
CA GLY A 8 -24.40 12.43 -17.76
C GLY A 8 -25.60 11.47 -17.67
N THR A 9 -26.70 11.88 -17.04
CA THR A 9 -27.91 11.04 -16.90
C THR A 9 -28.92 11.22 -18.04
N LEU A 10 -28.72 12.21 -18.90
CA LEU A 10 -29.67 12.50 -19.98
C LEU A 10 -29.70 11.38 -21.04
N ARG A 11 -30.89 11.04 -21.52
CA ARG A 11 -31.13 9.99 -22.53
C ARG A 11 -32.19 10.42 -23.55
N VAL A 12 -32.29 9.67 -24.64
CA VAL A 12 -33.17 9.98 -25.79
C VAL A 12 -34.65 9.96 -25.42
N GLU A 13 -35.03 9.18 -24.42
CA GLU A 13 -36.40 9.06 -23.89
C GLU A 13 -36.88 10.36 -23.24
N GLN A 14 -35.96 11.27 -22.91
CA GLN A 14 -36.25 12.56 -22.29
C GLN A 14 -36.32 13.72 -23.29
N ALA A 15 -36.24 13.45 -24.60
CA ALA A 15 -36.33 14.48 -25.63
C ALA A 15 -37.66 15.28 -25.53
N GLY A 16 -37.57 16.59 -25.75
CA GLY A 16 -38.67 17.56 -25.60
C GLY A 16 -38.83 18.14 -24.19
N GLN A 17 -38.10 17.63 -23.19
CA GLN A 17 -38.17 18.14 -21.82
C GLN A 17 -37.25 19.35 -21.63
N THR A 18 -37.74 20.38 -20.94
CA THR A 18 -36.89 21.47 -20.45
C THR A 18 -36.15 21.04 -19.18
N VAL A 19 -34.83 21.23 -19.18
CA VAL A 19 -33.95 20.89 -18.06
C VAL A 19 -33.06 22.06 -17.68
N THR A 20 -32.64 22.07 -16.42
CA THR A 20 -31.60 22.96 -15.91
C THR A 20 -30.39 22.11 -15.55
N LEU A 21 -29.25 22.38 -16.17
CA LEU A 21 -27.99 21.72 -15.87
C LEU A 21 -27.02 22.71 -15.23
N THR A 22 -26.17 22.23 -14.33
CA THR A 22 -25.10 23.01 -13.71
C THR A 22 -23.82 22.19 -13.72
N GLY A 23 -22.71 22.80 -14.13
CA GLY A 23 -21.44 22.08 -14.24
C GLY A 23 -20.32 22.96 -14.76
N TRP A 24 -19.26 22.31 -15.26
CA TRP A 24 -18.11 22.97 -15.83
C TRP A 24 -18.06 22.80 -17.33
N VAL A 25 -17.65 23.85 -18.03
CA VAL A 25 -17.34 23.80 -19.47
C VAL A 25 -16.10 22.92 -19.67
N ALA A 26 -16.25 21.66 -20.03
CA ALA A 26 -15.11 20.78 -20.30
C ALA A 26 -14.41 21.17 -21.60
N ARG A 27 -15.20 21.43 -22.65
CA ARG A 27 -14.70 21.87 -23.95
C ARG A 27 -15.72 22.81 -24.60
N ARG A 28 -15.22 23.80 -25.32
CA ARG A 28 -16.00 24.66 -26.21
C ARG A 28 -15.54 24.48 -27.66
N ARG A 29 -16.48 24.39 -28.58
CA ARG A 29 -16.26 24.33 -30.04
C ARG A 29 -17.13 25.39 -30.71
N ASP A 30 -16.59 26.06 -31.71
CA ASP A 30 -17.24 27.18 -32.41
C ASP A 30 -17.26 26.87 -33.92
N HIS A 31 -18.44 26.81 -34.50
CA HIS A 31 -18.64 26.49 -35.92
C HIS A 31 -19.47 27.56 -36.63
N GLY A 32 -19.09 28.84 -36.45
CA GLY A 32 -19.58 29.94 -37.28
C GLY A 32 -21.10 30.11 -37.22
N GLY A 33 -21.61 30.55 -36.07
CA GLY A 33 -23.05 30.78 -35.80
C GLY A 33 -23.66 29.80 -34.81
N VAL A 34 -22.95 28.70 -34.49
CA VAL A 34 -23.36 27.72 -33.47
C VAL A 34 -22.18 27.40 -32.55
N ILE A 35 -22.42 27.48 -31.25
CA ILE A 35 -21.43 27.14 -30.23
C ILE A 35 -21.87 25.86 -29.53
N PHE A 36 -20.93 24.91 -29.43
CA PHE A 36 -21.10 23.66 -28.73
C PHE A 36 -20.25 23.67 -27.46
N VAL A 37 -20.86 23.30 -26.35
CA VAL A 37 -20.18 23.14 -25.07
C VAL A 37 -20.43 21.74 -24.55
N ASP A 38 -19.35 21.05 -24.19
CA ASP A 38 -19.44 19.82 -23.40
C ASP A 38 -19.53 20.24 -21.93
N LEU A 39 -20.72 20.14 -21.33
CA LEU A 39 -20.97 20.47 -19.94
C LEU A 39 -20.75 19.23 -19.07
N ARG A 40 -19.78 19.30 -18.17
CA ARG A 40 -19.38 18.19 -17.28
C ARG A 40 -19.88 18.42 -15.86
N ASP A 41 -20.41 17.36 -15.26
CA ASP A 41 -20.58 17.26 -13.81
C ASP A 41 -20.14 15.87 -13.30
N ALA A 42 -20.42 15.56 -12.04
CA ALA A 42 -20.01 14.31 -11.43
C ALA A 42 -20.60 13.05 -12.10
N SER A 43 -21.71 13.17 -12.83
CA SER A 43 -22.38 12.06 -13.51
C SER A 43 -21.87 11.81 -14.93
N GLY A 44 -21.10 12.74 -15.51
CA GLY A 44 -20.60 12.66 -16.87
C GLY A 44 -20.73 13.97 -17.64
N ILE A 45 -20.88 13.86 -18.95
CA ILE A 45 -20.90 14.98 -19.89
C ILE A 45 -22.23 15.01 -20.64
N ALA A 46 -22.78 16.21 -20.87
CA ALA A 46 -23.84 16.46 -21.85
C ALA A 46 -23.39 17.56 -22.82
N GLN A 47 -23.70 17.40 -24.11
CA GLN A 47 -23.53 18.48 -25.07
C GLN A 47 -24.66 19.51 -24.92
N VAL A 48 -24.30 20.77 -24.78
CA VAL A 48 -25.22 21.90 -24.78
C VAL A 48 -24.89 22.81 -25.96
N VAL A 49 -25.92 23.31 -26.64
CA VAL A 49 -25.80 24.00 -27.93
C VAL A 49 -26.45 25.36 -27.85
N PHE A 50 -25.70 26.37 -28.28
CA PHE A 50 -26.16 27.75 -28.36
C PHE A 50 -26.30 28.10 -29.84
N ARG A 51 -27.53 28.35 -30.28
CA ARG A 51 -27.86 28.83 -31.63
C ARG A 51 -27.93 30.37 -31.62
N GLU A 52 -27.82 30.96 -32.81
CA GLU A 52 -27.76 32.41 -33.07
C GLU A 52 -28.59 33.29 -32.11
N GLY A 53 -28.08 34.49 -31.81
CA GLY A 53 -28.72 35.46 -30.93
C GLY A 53 -27.96 35.70 -29.63
N GLU A 54 -28.64 36.26 -28.63
CA GLU A 54 -28.02 36.70 -27.38
C GLU A 54 -27.26 35.58 -26.66
N MET A 55 -27.81 34.36 -26.64
CA MET A 55 -27.19 33.24 -25.93
C MET A 55 -25.89 32.77 -26.61
N ALA A 56 -25.80 32.81 -27.95
CA ALA A 56 -24.56 32.52 -28.66
C ALA A 56 -23.48 33.57 -28.37
N GLU A 57 -23.85 34.86 -28.34
CA GLU A 57 -22.92 35.94 -27.99
C GLU A 57 -22.35 35.79 -26.58
N ARG A 58 -23.20 35.44 -25.61
CA ARG A 58 -22.76 35.15 -24.24
C ARG A 58 -21.87 33.91 -24.19
N ALA A 59 -22.19 32.88 -24.97
CA ALA A 59 -21.41 31.65 -25.04
C ALA A 59 -20.02 31.84 -25.70
N HIS A 60 -19.80 32.87 -26.52
CA HIS A 60 -18.47 33.20 -27.06
C HIS A 60 -17.43 33.56 -25.98
N GLN A 61 -17.89 34.03 -24.82
CA GLN A 61 -17.02 34.38 -23.69
C GLN A 61 -16.60 33.15 -22.88
N LEU A 62 -17.33 32.04 -22.97
CA LEU A 62 -17.02 30.83 -22.21
C LEU A 62 -15.62 30.31 -22.56
N ARG A 63 -14.91 29.86 -21.53
CA ARG A 63 -13.62 29.17 -21.60
C ARG A 63 -13.72 27.85 -20.85
N ALA A 64 -12.70 27.01 -21.04
CA ALA A 64 -12.59 25.76 -20.30
C ALA A 64 -12.68 26.02 -18.78
N GLU A 65 -13.37 25.11 -18.09
CA GLU A 65 -13.58 25.09 -16.65
C GLU A 65 -14.35 26.28 -16.05
N TYR A 66 -15.02 27.10 -16.88
CA TYR A 66 -16.07 28.01 -16.41
C TYR A 66 -17.18 27.19 -15.74
N CYS A 67 -17.61 27.61 -14.55
CA CYS A 67 -18.77 27.03 -13.87
C CYS A 67 -20.02 27.75 -14.36
N ILE A 68 -20.95 27.01 -14.96
CA ILE A 68 -22.13 27.59 -15.60
C ILE A 68 -23.40 26.84 -15.18
N GLN A 69 -24.52 27.55 -15.24
CA GLN A 69 -25.86 27.01 -15.26
C GLN A 69 -26.47 27.28 -16.65
N VAL A 70 -27.17 26.29 -17.18
CA VAL A 70 -27.93 26.42 -18.43
C VAL A 70 -29.34 25.90 -18.26
N VAL A 71 -30.31 26.57 -18.85
CA VAL A 71 -31.67 26.07 -19.05
C VAL A 71 -31.86 25.81 -20.53
N GLY A 72 -32.45 24.68 -20.89
CA GLY A 72 -32.70 24.35 -22.29
C GLY A 72 -33.55 23.11 -22.49
N GLU A 73 -33.91 22.85 -23.74
CA GLU A 73 -34.71 21.69 -24.13
C GLU A 73 -33.82 20.55 -24.62
N ILE A 74 -34.07 19.32 -24.17
CA ILE A 74 -33.39 18.13 -24.68
C ILE A 74 -33.86 17.86 -26.11
N ALA A 75 -32.95 17.84 -27.07
CA ALA A 75 -33.21 17.50 -28.45
C ALA A 75 -32.39 16.27 -28.86
N LYS A 76 -32.90 15.52 -29.85
CA LYS A 76 -32.08 14.52 -30.54
C LYS A 76 -31.01 15.22 -31.34
N ARG A 77 -29.80 14.67 -31.35
CA ARG A 77 -28.77 15.16 -32.26
C ARG A 77 -29.22 14.95 -33.71
N PRO A 78 -28.79 15.82 -34.64
CA PRO A 78 -28.97 15.57 -36.07
C PRO A 78 -28.32 14.25 -36.49
N GLU A 79 -28.87 13.60 -37.51
CA GLU A 79 -28.31 12.38 -38.09
C GLU A 79 -26.84 12.61 -38.54
N GLY A 80 -25.95 11.71 -38.11
CA GLY A 80 -24.51 11.79 -38.34
C GLY A 80 -23.71 12.53 -37.25
N ASN A 81 -24.38 13.14 -36.27
CA ASN A 81 -23.75 13.86 -35.15
C ASN A 81 -23.83 13.08 -33.82
N GLU A 82 -24.34 11.86 -33.84
CA GLU A 82 -24.35 10.95 -32.70
C GLU A 82 -22.92 10.66 -32.22
N ASN A 83 -22.71 10.60 -30.91
CA ASN A 83 -21.43 10.22 -30.33
C ASN A 83 -21.55 8.88 -29.58
N PRO A 84 -21.11 7.75 -30.17
CA PRO A 84 -21.24 6.43 -29.53
C PRO A 84 -20.36 6.29 -28.27
N GLU A 85 -19.37 7.16 -28.07
CA GLU A 85 -18.40 7.08 -26.96
C GLU A 85 -18.95 7.59 -25.62
N ILE A 86 -20.11 8.25 -25.60
CA ILE A 86 -20.69 8.79 -24.35
C ILE A 86 -22.18 8.41 -24.20
N PRO A 87 -22.67 8.16 -22.96
CA PRO A 87 -24.06 7.78 -22.74
C PRO A 87 -25.11 8.80 -23.20
N THR A 88 -24.74 10.08 -23.26
CA THR A 88 -25.60 11.20 -23.70
C THR A 88 -25.46 11.50 -25.19
N GLY A 89 -24.76 10.64 -25.94
CA GLY A 89 -24.30 10.94 -27.30
C GLY A 89 -25.37 11.00 -28.37
N LEU A 90 -26.60 10.54 -28.08
CA LEU A 90 -27.75 10.65 -28.98
C LEU A 90 -28.54 11.94 -28.81
N ILE A 91 -28.24 12.73 -27.77
CA ILE A 91 -28.97 13.96 -27.43
C ILE A 91 -28.04 15.17 -27.32
N GLU A 92 -28.65 16.34 -27.34
CA GLU A 92 -28.05 17.63 -26.99
C GLU A 92 -29.07 18.50 -26.27
N VAL A 93 -28.64 19.51 -25.52
CA VAL A 93 -29.55 20.48 -24.88
C VAL A 93 -29.47 21.80 -25.65
N LEU A 94 -30.60 22.22 -26.22
CA LEU A 94 -30.75 23.51 -26.89
C LEU A 94 -30.94 24.59 -25.84
N VAL A 95 -29.91 25.40 -25.63
CA VAL A 95 -29.87 26.35 -24.51
C VAL A 95 -30.71 27.58 -24.79
N THR A 96 -31.62 27.90 -23.86
CA THR A 96 -32.46 29.11 -23.87
C THR A 96 -31.99 30.14 -22.84
N GLU A 97 -31.32 29.70 -21.77
CA GLU A 97 -30.76 30.59 -20.75
C GLU A 97 -29.37 30.12 -20.33
N LEU A 98 -28.47 31.08 -20.11
CA LEU A 98 -27.11 30.86 -19.60
C LEU A 98 -26.87 31.75 -18.40
N GLU A 99 -26.26 31.21 -17.35
CA GLU A 99 -25.69 31.97 -16.24
C GLU A 99 -24.25 31.50 -16.02
N VAL A 100 -23.30 32.44 -16.01
CA VAL A 100 -21.93 32.16 -15.60
C VAL A 100 -21.87 32.31 -14.09
N LEU A 101 -21.81 31.19 -13.38
CA LEU A 101 -21.75 31.16 -11.92
C LEU A 101 -20.36 31.56 -11.42
N SER A 102 -19.31 31.13 -12.12
CA SER A 102 -17.94 31.52 -11.83
C SER A 102 -17.05 31.35 -13.06
N GLU A 103 -16.26 32.38 -13.36
CA GLU A 103 -15.24 32.33 -14.41
C GLU A 103 -14.04 31.47 -13.98
N SER A 104 -13.28 30.99 -14.97
CA SER A 104 -12.03 30.27 -14.75
C SER A 104 -10.86 30.97 -15.41
N ALA A 105 -9.74 31.07 -14.69
CA ALA A 105 -8.50 31.57 -15.26
C ALA A 105 -7.90 30.56 -16.26
N VAL A 106 -6.81 30.95 -16.92
CA VAL A 106 -6.02 30.01 -17.74
C VAL A 106 -5.56 28.86 -16.86
N LEU A 107 -5.82 27.63 -17.30
CA LEU A 107 -5.51 26.44 -16.53
C LEU A 107 -4.01 26.16 -16.51
N PRO A 108 -3.45 25.71 -15.37
CA PRO A 108 -2.06 25.27 -15.28
C PRO A 108 -1.80 23.99 -16.10
N PHE A 109 -2.84 23.19 -16.32
CA PHE A 109 -2.85 22.04 -17.23
C PHE A 109 -4.29 21.75 -17.68
N PRO A 110 -4.48 21.13 -18.86
CA PRO A 110 -5.80 20.74 -19.34
C PRO A 110 -6.40 19.60 -18.52
N ILE A 111 -7.73 19.63 -18.34
CA ILE A 111 -8.51 18.53 -17.73
C ILE A 111 -8.80 17.49 -18.82
N ASP A 112 -7.76 16.75 -19.20
CA ASP A 112 -7.80 15.69 -20.21
C ASP A 112 -7.02 14.47 -19.69
N GLU A 113 -7.51 13.28 -19.96
CA GLU A 113 -6.86 12.01 -19.61
C GLU A 113 -5.72 11.64 -20.55
N ARG A 114 -5.76 12.12 -21.80
CA ARG A 114 -4.79 11.73 -22.84
C ARG A 114 -3.44 12.43 -22.70
N LEU A 115 -3.35 13.41 -21.80
CA LEU A 115 -2.18 14.23 -21.63
C LEU A 115 -1.49 13.85 -20.32
N GLU A 116 -0.23 13.47 -20.43
CA GLU A 116 0.64 13.29 -19.28
C GLU A 116 0.98 14.66 -18.69
N VAL A 117 0.63 14.84 -17.41
CA VAL A 117 0.94 16.03 -16.64
C VAL A 117 1.90 15.62 -15.54
N GLY A 118 3.02 16.34 -15.40
CA GLY A 118 4.00 16.08 -14.35
C GLY A 118 3.38 16.10 -12.95
N GLU A 119 3.82 15.17 -12.10
CA GLU A 119 3.29 14.98 -10.74
C GLU A 119 3.29 16.27 -9.92
N GLU A 120 4.38 17.03 -9.94
CA GLU A 120 4.52 18.27 -9.16
C GLU A 120 3.38 19.27 -9.47
N VAL A 121 3.08 19.47 -10.75
CA VAL A 121 2.02 20.39 -11.19
C VAL A 121 0.64 19.84 -10.81
N ARG A 122 0.43 18.53 -10.98
CA ARG A 122 -0.82 17.85 -10.58
C ARG A 122 -1.10 18.04 -9.09
N LEU A 123 -0.10 17.80 -8.23
CA LEU A 123 -0.26 17.89 -6.78
C LEU A 123 -0.41 19.34 -6.31
N LYS A 124 0.33 20.28 -6.90
CA LYS A 124 0.17 21.73 -6.61
C LYS A 124 -1.23 22.25 -6.93
N HIS A 125 -1.89 21.69 -7.94
CA HIS A 125 -3.27 22.01 -8.29
C HIS A 125 -4.19 20.79 -8.17
N ARG A 126 -4.04 20.02 -7.08
CA ARG A 126 -4.77 18.76 -6.88
C ARG A 126 -6.29 18.91 -6.97
N TYR A 127 -6.84 20.06 -6.59
CA TYR A 127 -8.26 20.39 -6.75
C TYR A 127 -8.74 20.44 -8.23
N LEU A 128 -7.84 20.72 -9.17
CA LEU A 128 -8.10 20.59 -10.62
C LEU A 128 -7.83 19.17 -11.11
N ASP A 129 -6.77 18.52 -10.64
CA ASP A 129 -6.45 17.12 -11.01
C ASP A 129 -7.61 16.18 -10.65
N LEU A 130 -8.24 16.39 -9.49
CA LEU A 130 -9.44 15.66 -9.04
C LEU A 130 -10.69 15.90 -9.90
N ARG A 131 -10.66 16.79 -10.90
CA ARG A 131 -11.74 16.91 -11.90
C ARG A 131 -11.59 15.93 -13.06
N ARG A 132 -10.41 15.36 -13.26
CA ARG A 132 -10.15 14.32 -14.28
C ARG A 132 -10.83 13.01 -13.87
N SER A 133 -11.29 12.23 -14.85
CA SER A 133 -12.06 10.99 -14.62
C SER A 133 -11.32 10.01 -13.73
N GLY A 134 -10.04 9.74 -14.02
CA GLY A 134 -9.21 8.78 -13.29
C GLY A 134 -9.08 9.11 -11.80
N PRO A 135 -8.46 10.25 -11.42
CA PRO A 135 -8.34 10.65 -10.02
C PRO A 135 -9.69 10.75 -9.30
N ALA A 136 -10.74 11.27 -9.96
CA ALA A 136 -12.07 11.33 -9.36
C ALA A 136 -12.69 9.94 -9.16
N GLY A 137 -12.47 9.02 -10.11
CA GLY A 137 -12.88 7.63 -10.07
C GLY A 137 -12.24 6.89 -8.90
N ALA A 138 -10.93 7.08 -8.69
CA ALA A 138 -10.21 6.52 -7.55
C ALA A 138 -10.79 6.97 -6.19
N MET A 139 -11.13 8.27 -6.05
CA MET A 139 -11.77 8.76 -4.81
C MET A 139 -13.16 8.15 -4.57
N ARG A 140 -13.95 7.97 -5.64
CA ARG A 140 -15.28 7.34 -5.55
C ARG A 140 -15.15 5.85 -5.23
N LEU A 141 -14.20 5.14 -5.86
CA LEU A 141 -13.90 3.75 -5.56
C LEU A 141 -13.49 3.58 -4.10
N ARG A 142 -12.62 4.45 -3.57
CA ARG A 142 -12.26 4.46 -2.15
C ARG A 142 -13.48 4.58 -1.24
N SER A 143 -14.43 5.44 -1.59
CA SER A 143 -15.68 5.58 -0.83
C SER A 143 -16.50 4.29 -0.83
N GLU A 144 -16.60 3.60 -1.98
CA GLU A 144 -17.30 2.32 -2.06
C GLU A 144 -16.57 1.21 -1.31
N VAL A 145 -15.24 1.15 -1.39
CA VAL A 145 -14.39 0.22 -0.63
C VAL A 145 -14.64 0.40 0.87
N ASN A 146 -14.64 1.63 1.37
CA ASN A 146 -14.97 1.93 2.77
C ASN A 146 -16.37 1.43 3.16
N ARG A 147 -17.37 1.65 2.29
CA ARG A 147 -18.76 1.25 2.55
C ARG A 147 -18.90 -0.27 2.61
N VAL A 148 -18.31 -0.99 1.66
CA VAL A 148 -18.38 -2.46 1.59
C VAL A 148 -17.70 -3.10 2.79
N ALA A 149 -16.53 -2.61 3.18
CA ALA A 149 -15.83 -3.11 4.37
C ALA A 149 -16.65 -2.96 5.64
N ARG A 150 -17.25 -1.78 5.85
CA ARG A 150 -18.16 -1.53 6.98
C ARG A 150 -19.34 -2.49 6.98
N ASN A 151 -19.94 -2.74 5.81
CA ASN A 151 -21.07 -3.66 5.70
C ASN A 151 -20.68 -5.08 6.13
N VAL A 152 -19.56 -5.62 5.63
CA VAL A 152 -19.07 -6.96 6.03
C VAL A 152 -18.87 -7.05 7.54
N LEU A 153 -18.25 -6.03 8.13
CA LEU A 153 -17.98 -6.02 9.57
C LEU A 153 -19.24 -5.87 10.41
N HIS A 154 -20.21 -5.06 9.98
CA HIS A 154 -21.50 -4.95 10.65
C HIS A 154 -22.35 -6.21 10.53
N ASP A 155 -22.29 -6.92 9.40
CA ASP A 155 -22.96 -8.22 9.23
C ASP A 155 -22.38 -9.29 10.18
N GLU A 156 -21.14 -9.10 10.65
CA GLU A 156 -20.44 -9.91 11.66
C GLU A 156 -20.46 -9.27 13.07
N ASP A 157 -21.43 -8.41 13.36
CA ASP A 157 -21.65 -7.79 14.69
C ASP A 157 -20.48 -6.95 15.24
N PHE A 158 -19.57 -6.46 14.38
CA PHE A 158 -18.51 -5.57 14.82
C PHE A 158 -19.01 -4.16 15.13
N VAL A 159 -18.34 -3.53 16.10
CA VAL A 159 -18.61 -2.15 16.52
C VAL A 159 -17.50 -1.22 16.01
N GLU A 160 -17.88 -0.17 15.28
CA GLU A 160 -16.97 0.91 14.91
C GLU A 160 -16.71 1.80 16.12
N VAL A 161 -15.45 1.87 16.58
CA VAL A 161 -15.07 2.71 17.73
C VAL A 161 -13.90 3.60 17.36
N GLU A 162 -14.04 4.91 17.59
CA GLU A 162 -12.95 5.86 17.39
C GLU A 162 -11.96 5.81 18.55
N THR A 163 -10.65 5.79 18.23
CA THR A 163 -9.58 5.82 19.23
C THR A 163 -8.84 7.16 19.23
N PRO A 164 -8.27 7.61 20.37
CA PRO A 164 -7.55 8.88 20.43
C PRO A 164 -6.33 8.93 19.50
N THR A 165 -6.09 10.11 18.90
CA THR A 165 -4.91 10.38 18.06
C THR A 165 -3.82 11.20 18.76
N MET A 166 -4.11 11.77 19.94
CA MET A 166 -3.10 12.39 20.80
C MET A 166 -2.79 11.45 21.94
N THR A 167 -1.76 10.62 21.77
CA THR A 167 -1.43 9.48 22.64
C THR A 167 -0.15 9.73 23.41
N ARG A 168 0.25 8.75 24.23
CA ARG A 168 1.58 8.71 24.83
C ARG A 168 2.57 8.18 23.80
N SER A 169 3.78 8.75 23.75
CA SER A 169 4.85 8.20 22.92
C SER A 169 5.32 6.85 23.49
N THR A 170 5.12 5.81 22.70
CA THR A 170 5.53 4.43 22.95
C THR A 170 5.92 3.84 21.60
N PRO A 171 7.20 3.96 21.19
CA PRO A 171 7.62 3.50 19.87
C PRO A 171 7.26 2.02 19.64
N GLU A 172 6.49 1.75 18.58
CA GLU A 172 6.03 0.41 18.17
C GLU A 172 6.80 -0.11 16.94
N GLY A 173 8.06 0.29 16.77
CA GLY A 173 8.90 -0.06 15.62
C GLY A 173 9.20 1.12 14.68
N ALA A 174 8.43 2.20 14.72
CA ALA A 174 8.74 3.44 13.99
C ALA A 174 8.99 4.64 14.93
N ARG A 175 9.43 5.77 14.36
CA ARG A 175 9.45 7.05 15.08
C ARG A 175 8.07 7.70 15.10
N ASP A 176 7.70 8.26 16.26
CA ASP A 176 6.44 8.98 16.45
C ASP A 176 6.52 10.41 15.91
N PHE A 177 5.45 10.89 15.29
CA PHE A 177 5.21 12.33 15.18
C PHE A 177 4.78 12.89 16.55
N LEU A 178 5.43 13.98 16.98
CA LEU A 178 5.18 14.59 18.29
C LEU A 178 4.33 15.86 18.20
N VAL A 179 3.45 16.06 19.18
CA VAL A 179 2.59 17.25 19.32
C VAL A 179 2.85 17.92 20.68
N PRO A 180 3.35 19.17 20.72
CA PRO A 180 3.66 19.85 21.98
C PRO A 180 2.40 20.19 22.78
N ALA A 181 2.43 19.98 24.09
CA ALA A 181 1.32 20.27 24.99
C ALA A 181 1.43 21.68 25.60
N ARG A 182 0.76 22.68 25.01
CA ARG A 182 0.74 24.07 25.51
C ARG A 182 0.41 24.20 27.01
N LEU A 183 -0.54 23.40 27.50
CA LEU A 183 -0.99 23.46 28.90
C LEU A 183 -0.03 22.78 29.88
N ARG A 184 0.94 22.02 29.37
CA ARG A 184 1.95 21.29 30.15
C ARG A 184 3.32 21.44 29.47
N PRO A 185 3.94 22.64 29.56
CA PRO A 185 5.21 22.91 28.90
C PRO A 185 6.28 21.85 29.21
N GLY A 186 6.99 21.38 28.18
CA GLY A 186 7.95 20.27 28.27
C GLY A 186 7.32 18.86 28.15
N SER A 187 5.99 18.75 28.02
CA SER A 187 5.29 17.49 27.74
C SER A 187 4.83 17.42 26.28
N TRP A 188 4.71 16.20 25.76
CA TRP A 188 4.40 15.92 24.35
C TRP A 188 3.35 14.82 24.26
N TYR A 189 2.46 14.94 23.30
CA TYR A 189 1.70 13.81 22.77
C TYR A 189 2.45 13.19 21.61
N ALA A 190 2.12 11.94 21.28
CA ALA A 190 2.49 11.29 20.03
C ALA A 190 1.23 11.08 19.17
N LEU A 191 1.41 11.08 17.85
CA LEU A 191 0.41 10.56 16.93
C LEU A 191 0.57 9.04 16.81
N PRO A 192 -0.51 8.25 16.80
CA PRO A 192 -0.42 6.80 16.87
C PRO A 192 0.13 6.19 15.57
N GLN A 193 1.08 5.27 15.71
CA GLN A 193 1.53 4.42 14.61
C GLN A 193 0.44 3.45 14.14
N SER A 194 -0.42 3.05 15.08
CA SER A 194 -1.66 2.30 14.88
C SER A 194 -2.54 2.40 16.14
N PRO A 195 -3.81 1.96 16.10
CA PRO A 195 -4.64 1.84 17.31
C PRO A 195 -4.31 0.63 18.21
N GLN A 196 -3.17 -0.05 18.01
CA GLN A 196 -2.84 -1.36 18.60
C GLN A 196 -3.05 -1.47 20.11
N LEU A 197 -2.66 -0.45 20.89
CA LEU A 197 -2.83 -0.49 22.34
C LEU A 197 -4.29 -0.28 22.75
N PHE A 198 -5.02 0.58 22.04
CA PHE A 198 -6.42 0.88 22.36
C PHE A 198 -7.35 -0.26 21.97
N LYS A 199 -7.16 -0.90 20.82
CA LYS A 199 -8.00 -2.03 20.41
C LYS A 199 -7.87 -3.21 21.37
N GLN A 200 -6.68 -3.48 21.91
CA GLN A 200 -6.49 -4.46 22.98
C GLN A 200 -7.24 -4.06 24.26
N LEU A 201 -7.17 -2.79 24.67
CA LEU A 201 -7.93 -2.30 25.83
C LEU A 201 -9.45 -2.41 25.63
N LEU A 202 -9.96 -2.28 24.39
CA LEU A 202 -11.37 -2.51 24.09
C LEU A 202 -11.75 -4.00 24.24
N MET A 203 -10.83 -4.93 23.95
CA MET A 203 -11.04 -6.35 24.24
C MET A 203 -11.10 -6.59 25.75
N VAL A 204 -10.20 -5.98 26.54
CA VAL A 204 -10.27 -6.00 28.01
C VAL A 204 -11.56 -5.37 28.53
N GLY A 205 -12.05 -4.32 27.86
CA GLY A 205 -13.31 -3.65 28.16
C GLY A 205 -14.57 -4.46 27.83
N GLY A 206 -14.44 -5.64 27.22
CA GLY A 206 -15.55 -6.53 26.91
C GLY A 206 -16.33 -6.16 25.65
N LEU A 207 -15.73 -5.41 24.71
CA LEU A 207 -16.37 -5.07 23.44
C LEU A 207 -16.46 -6.25 22.47
N GLU A 208 -15.55 -7.22 22.63
CA GLU A 208 -15.41 -8.47 21.85
C GLU A 208 -15.13 -8.34 20.35
N ARG A 209 -15.72 -7.39 19.62
CA ARG A 209 -15.54 -7.22 18.18
C ARG A 209 -15.45 -5.74 17.83
N TYR A 210 -14.24 -5.31 17.52
CA TYR A 210 -13.90 -3.93 17.24
C TYR A 210 -13.42 -3.76 15.80
N TYR A 211 -13.81 -2.68 15.15
CA TYR A 211 -13.09 -2.17 13.99
C TYR A 211 -12.99 -0.65 13.97
N GLN A 212 -12.05 -0.13 13.18
CA GLN A 212 -11.95 1.28 12.84
C GLN A 212 -11.25 1.46 11.49
N ILE A 213 -11.76 2.35 10.64
CA ILE A 213 -10.96 2.88 9.52
C ILE A 213 -10.15 4.06 10.05
N ALA A 214 -8.99 3.76 10.64
CA ALA A 214 -8.17 4.69 11.42
C ALA A 214 -7.11 5.40 10.57
N ARG A 215 -6.75 6.62 10.98
CA ARG A 215 -5.56 7.32 10.48
C ARG A 215 -4.36 6.96 11.35
N CYS A 216 -3.28 6.56 10.70
CA CYS A 216 -2.02 6.15 11.31
C CYS A 216 -0.88 7.06 10.84
N TYR A 217 0.15 7.20 11.67
CA TYR A 217 1.23 8.16 11.47
C TYR A 217 2.60 7.53 11.77
N ARG A 218 3.55 7.62 10.84
CA ARG A 218 4.92 7.10 11.03
C ARG A 218 5.93 8.07 10.45
N ASP A 219 6.89 8.52 11.27
CA ASP A 219 7.99 9.41 10.86
C ASP A 219 9.19 8.58 10.34
N GLU A 220 8.96 7.92 9.21
CA GLU A 220 9.94 7.07 8.52
C GLU A 220 10.53 7.75 7.29
N ASP A 221 11.64 7.20 6.80
CA ASP A 221 12.19 7.58 5.51
C ASP A 221 11.20 7.32 4.37
N PHE A 222 11.08 8.30 3.48
CA PHE A 222 10.11 8.27 2.41
C PHE A 222 10.49 7.26 1.33
N ARG A 223 9.55 6.37 1.02
CA ARG A 223 9.60 5.49 -0.16
C ARG A 223 8.39 5.79 -1.06
N ALA A 224 8.45 5.34 -2.31
CA ALA A 224 7.38 5.59 -3.29
C ALA A 224 6.02 5.04 -2.82
N ASP A 225 6.05 3.97 -2.02
CA ASP A 225 4.90 3.26 -1.45
C ASP A 225 4.63 3.61 0.02
N ARG A 226 5.13 4.75 0.52
CA ARG A 226 4.92 5.22 1.90
C ARG A 226 4.38 6.65 1.95
N GLN A 227 3.51 6.90 2.91
CA GLN A 227 2.99 8.23 3.25
C GLN A 227 3.13 8.44 4.76
N PRO A 228 3.43 9.67 5.22
CA PRO A 228 3.69 9.94 6.64
C PRO A 228 2.41 9.85 7.48
N GLU A 229 1.26 10.06 6.82
CA GLU A 229 -0.06 9.76 7.33
C GLU A 229 -0.75 8.80 6.34
N PHE A 230 -1.30 7.70 6.84
CA PHE A 230 -1.89 6.65 6.00
C PHE A 230 -3.08 6.01 6.71
N THR A 231 -3.95 5.34 5.97
CA THR A 231 -5.20 4.79 6.50
C THR A 231 -5.07 3.29 6.68
N GLN A 232 -5.55 2.77 7.80
CA GLN A 232 -5.73 1.34 8.02
C GLN A 232 -7.20 1.01 8.25
N LEU A 233 -7.64 -0.17 7.81
CA LEU A 233 -8.79 -0.84 8.41
C LEU A 233 -8.24 -1.72 9.53
N ASP A 234 -8.46 -1.31 10.76
CA ASP A 234 -7.97 -1.95 11.96
C ASP A 234 -9.09 -2.76 12.62
N ILE A 235 -8.84 -4.04 12.93
CA ILE A 235 -9.82 -5.00 13.42
C ILE A 235 -9.22 -5.75 14.61
N GLU A 236 -10.03 -6.01 15.65
CA GLU A 236 -9.65 -6.85 16.79
C GLU A 236 -10.86 -7.62 17.32
N MET A 237 -10.63 -8.86 17.75
CA MET A 237 -11.65 -9.79 18.24
C MET A 237 -11.20 -10.49 19.53
N SER A 238 -12.12 -10.72 20.45
CA SER A 238 -11.93 -11.58 21.64
C SER A 238 -12.36 -13.01 21.35
N PHE A 239 -11.78 -13.96 22.09
CA PHE A 239 -12.12 -15.38 22.07
C PHE A 239 -11.94 -16.06 20.71
N VAL A 240 -10.91 -15.64 19.96
CA VAL A 240 -10.59 -16.13 18.62
C VAL A 240 -9.25 -16.87 18.58
N GLU A 241 -9.14 -17.79 17.63
CA GLU A 241 -7.89 -18.35 17.15
C GLU A 241 -7.47 -17.69 15.83
N GLN A 242 -6.27 -18.03 15.34
CA GLN A 242 -5.74 -17.49 14.09
C GLN A 242 -6.68 -17.71 12.90
N ASP A 243 -7.32 -18.88 12.83
CA ASP A 243 -8.19 -19.24 11.70
C ASP A 243 -9.46 -18.39 11.64
N ASP A 244 -9.99 -17.95 12.78
CA ASP A 244 -11.17 -17.08 12.82
C ASP A 244 -10.85 -15.70 12.23
N VAL A 245 -9.69 -15.13 12.58
CA VAL A 245 -9.25 -13.83 12.07
C VAL A 245 -8.93 -13.90 10.58
N ILE A 246 -8.28 -14.98 10.14
CA ILE A 246 -8.01 -15.22 8.72
C ILE A 246 -9.32 -15.34 7.94
N ALA A 247 -10.29 -16.11 8.43
CA ALA A 247 -11.58 -16.29 7.75
C ALA A 247 -12.31 -14.96 7.55
N LEU A 248 -12.36 -14.10 8.58
CA LEU A 248 -12.90 -12.74 8.45
C LEU A 248 -12.12 -11.90 7.44
N GLY A 249 -10.78 -11.95 7.49
CA GLY A 249 -9.93 -11.24 6.54
C GLY A 249 -10.20 -11.63 5.08
N GLU A 250 -10.38 -12.94 4.81
CA GLU A 250 -10.74 -13.45 3.48
C GLU A 250 -12.12 -12.96 3.03
N GLN A 251 -13.11 -12.87 3.93
CA GLN A 251 -14.43 -12.32 3.62
C GLN A 251 -14.36 -10.85 3.21
N VAL A 252 -13.61 -10.03 3.97
CA VAL A 252 -13.38 -8.61 3.65
C VAL A 252 -12.73 -8.49 2.27
N VAL A 253 -11.62 -9.18 2.03
CA VAL A 253 -10.90 -9.11 0.74
C VAL A 253 -11.79 -9.55 -0.43
N THR A 254 -12.53 -10.65 -0.29
CA THR A 254 -13.41 -11.15 -1.35
C THR A 254 -14.51 -10.14 -1.69
N ALA A 255 -15.11 -9.51 -0.67
CA ALA A 255 -16.14 -8.49 -0.88
C ALA A 255 -15.59 -7.25 -1.59
N LEU A 256 -14.35 -6.85 -1.29
CA LEU A 256 -13.70 -5.71 -1.94
C LEU A 256 -13.36 -5.97 -3.41
N TRP A 257 -12.79 -7.14 -3.75
CA TRP A 257 -12.44 -7.45 -5.14
C TRP A 257 -13.66 -7.63 -6.05
N LYS A 258 -14.81 -8.00 -5.48
CA LYS A 258 -16.08 -8.01 -6.21
C LYS A 258 -16.48 -6.63 -6.76
N LEU A 259 -16.04 -5.52 -6.15
CA LEU A 259 -16.30 -4.15 -6.64
C LEU A 259 -15.72 -3.91 -8.04
N ILE A 260 -14.66 -4.63 -8.39
CA ILE A 260 -14.00 -4.54 -9.70
C ILE A 260 -14.33 -5.75 -10.59
N GLY A 261 -15.35 -6.53 -10.23
CA GLY A 261 -15.80 -7.68 -11.02
C GLY A 261 -14.90 -8.92 -10.92
N VAL A 262 -14.02 -8.99 -9.91
CA VAL A 262 -13.14 -10.13 -9.69
C VAL A 262 -13.76 -11.05 -8.65
N GLU A 263 -13.95 -12.32 -9.00
CA GLU A 263 -14.30 -13.38 -8.06
C GLU A 263 -13.03 -14.02 -7.51
N VAL A 264 -12.85 -13.98 -6.19
CA VAL A 264 -11.69 -14.57 -5.52
C VAL A 264 -12.15 -15.85 -4.81
N PRO A 265 -11.66 -17.04 -5.22
CA PRO A 265 -12.04 -18.28 -4.56
C PRO A 265 -11.41 -18.38 -3.17
N GLN A 266 -12.20 -18.83 -2.20
CA GLN A 266 -11.77 -19.16 -0.85
C GLN A 266 -11.67 -20.69 -0.67
N PRO A 267 -10.84 -21.19 0.26
CA PRO A 267 -9.90 -20.44 1.09
C PRO A 267 -8.66 -19.99 0.29
N PHE A 268 -7.98 -18.93 0.73
CA PHE A 268 -6.74 -18.51 0.10
C PHE A 268 -5.60 -19.48 0.43
N ARG A 269 -4.62 -19.57 -0.46
CA ARG A 269 -3.42 -20.38 -0.22
C ARG A 269 -2.73 -19.89 1.04
N ARG A 270 -2.20 -20.81 1.85
CA ARG A 270 -1.35 -20.49 3.02
C ARG A 270 0.01 -21.14 2.85
N ILE A 271 1.07 -20.42 3.22
CA ILE A 271 2.44 -20.92 3.25
C ILE A 271 3.12 -20.41 4.53
N SER A 272 4.08 -21.16 5.07
CA SER A 272 4.86 -20.66 6.20
C SER A 272 5.85 -19.59 5.76
N TYR A 273 6.26 -18.72 6.69
CA TYR A 273 7.35 -17.76 6.47
C TYR A 273 8.62 -18.47 5.98
N ALA A 274 8.95 -19.61 6.58
CA ALA A 274 10.10 -20.41 6.17
C ALA A 274 9.99 -20.89 4.72
N GLU A 275 8.81 -21.37 4.29
CA GLU A 275 8.56 -21.74 2.89
C GLU A 275 8.64 -20.52 1.96
N ALA A 276 8.03 -19.40 2.35
CA ALA A 276 8.02 -18.16 1.55
C ALA A 276 9.44 -17.65 1.30
N MET A 277 10.26 -17.59 2.36
CA MET A 277 11.65 -17.18 2.27
C MET A 277 12.51 -18.18 1.49
N ALA A 278 12.29 -19.49 1.67
CA ALA A 278 13.06 -20.52 0.97
C ALA A 278 12.78 -20.54 -0.54
N LYS A 279 11.50 -20.47 -0.94
CA LYS A 279 11.08 -20.59 -2.35
C LYS A 279 11.07 -19.28 -3.11
N TYR A 280 10.80 -18.16 -2.44
CA TYR A 280 10.56 -16.87 -3.12
C TYR A 280 11.50 -15.76 -2.63
N GLY A 281 12.27 -16.00 -1.58
CA GLY A 281 13.19 -15.00 -1.02
C GLY A 281 12.48 -13.78 -0.44
N SER A 282 11.20 -13.90 -0.12
CA SER A 282 10.37 -12.82 0.41
C SER A 282 9.20 -13.40 1.21
N ASP A 283 8.88 -12.71 2.30
CA ASP A 283 7.68 -12.86 3.13
C ASP A 283 6.40 -12.28 2.50
N LYS A 284 6.52 -11.61 1.35
CA LYS A 284 5.41 -11.11 0.52
C LYS A 284 5.56 -11.58 -0.93
N PRO A 285 5.49 -12.90 -1.19
CA PRO A 285 5.82 -13.43 -2.49
C PRO A 285 4.77 -13.07 -3.55
N ASP A 286 5.23 -12.74 -4.75
CA ASP A 286 4.39 -12.68 -5.94
C ASP A 286 4.30 -14.08 -6.57
N LEU A 287 3.12 -14.70 -6.52
CA LEU A 287 2.89 -16.05 -7.02
C LEU A 287 2.27 -16.07 -8.44
N ARG A 288 2.18 -14.92 -9.12
CA ARG A 288 1.67 -14.85 -10.50
C ARG A 288 2.58 -15.53 -11.53
N PHE A 289 3.82 -15.81 -11.15
CA PHE A 289 4.82 -16.47 -11.98
C PHE A 289 5.67 -17.45 -11.17
N GLY A 290 6.41 -18.34 -11.84
CA GLY A 290 7.27 -19.36 -11.24
C GLY A 290 8.61 -18.81 -10.73
N LEU A 291 9.72 -19.37 -11.23
CA LEU A 291 11.09 -18.97 -10.90
C LEU A 291 11.43 -19.11 -9.40
N GLU A 292 11.05 -20.24 -8.80
CA GLU A 292 11.39 -20.51 -7.39
C GLU A 292 12.91 -20.55 -7.19
N LEU A 293 13.35 -20.12 -6.00
CA LEU A 293 14.74 -20.19 -5.59
C LEU A 293 15.13 -21.65 -5.40
N THR A 294 16.32 -21.99 -5.85
CA THR A 294 16.91 -23.32 -5.65
C THR A 294 18.07 -23.20 -4.67
N GLU A 295 17.99 -23.92 -3.55
CA GLU A 295 19.09 -23.97 -2.58
C GLU A 295 20.16 -24.96 -3.05
N LEU A 296 21.41 -24.49 -3.12
CA LEU A 296 22.57 -25.24 -3.61
C LEU A 296 23.67 -25.31 -2.55
N THR A 297 23.36 -25.04 -1.28
CA THR A 297 24.32 -25.04 -0.17
C THR A 297 25.01 -26.40 -0.04
N GLU A 298 24.24 -27.50 -0.05
CA GLU A 298 24.79 -28.86 0.03
C GLU A 298 25.59 -29.24 -1.22
N PHE A 299 25.11 -28.82 -2.40
CA PHE A 299 25.78 -29.05 -3.68
C PHE A 299 27.20 -28.44 -3.72
N PHE A 300 27.38 -27.28 -3.09
CA PHE A 300 28.67 -26.57 -3.01
C PHE A 300 29.46 -26.82 -1.71
N SER A 301 29.10 -27.83 -0.92
CA SER A 301 29.75 -28.12 0.37
C SER A 301 31.27 -28.30 0.28
N ASP A 302 31.76 -28.94 -0.80
CA ASP A 302 33.18 -29.17 -1.06
C ASP A 302 33.77 -28.20 -2.11
N THR A 303 33.12 -27.06 -2.33
CA THR A 303 33.49 -26.19 -3.45
C THR A 303 34.88 -25.56 -3.32
N PRO A 304 35.71 -25.56 -4.38
CA PRO A 304 36.97 -24.83 -4.41
C PRO A 304 36.75 -23.32 -4.56
N PHE A 305 35.54 -22.87 -4.92
CA PHE A 305 35.25 -21.47 -5.18
C PHE A 305 34.94 -20.72 -3.89
N ARG A 306 35.91 -19.93 -3.41
CA ARG A 306 35.85 -19.19 -2.14
C ARG A 306 34.58 -18.36 -1.92
N VAL A 307 33.94 -17.85 -2.98
CA VAL A 307 32.70 -17.05 -2.84
C VAL A 307 31.51 -17.93 -2.40
N PHE A 308 31.48 -19.20 -2.79
CA PHE A 308 30.42 -20.16 -2.44
C PHE A 308 30.74 -20.97 -1.18
N GLN A 309 31.91 -20.78 -0.57
CA GLN A 309 32.22 -21.26 0.78
C GLN A 309 31.50 -20.37 1.81
N ALA A 310 30.18 -20.46 1.84
CA ALA A 310 29.28 -19.60 2.59
C ALA A 310 28.20 -20.45 3.29
N PRO A 311 27.57 -19.95 4.38
CA PRO A 311 26.55 -20.71 5.09
C PRO A 311 25.26 -20.92 4.30
N TYR A 312 25.07 -20.17 3.20
CA TYR A 312 24.00 -20.38 2.24
C TYR A 312 24.49 -20.06 0.83
N VAL A 313 24.12 -20.89 -0.15
CA VAL A 313 24.26 -20.62 -1.58
C VAL A 313 22.93 -20.95 -2.24
N GLY A 314 22.31 -19.97 -2.89
CA GLY A 314 21.07 -20.16 -3.63
C GLY A 314 21.18 -19.68 -5.07
N ALA A 315 20.25 -20.14 -5.90
CA ALA A 315 20.16 -19.77 -7.30
C ALA A 315 18.74 -19.38 -7.71
N VAL A 316 18.66 -18.57 -8.77
CA VAL A 316 17.43 -18.34 -9.55
C VAL A 316 17.76 -18.44 -11.03
N VAL A 317 16.94 -19.17 -11.78
CA VAL A 317 17.11 -19.38 -13.22
C VAL A 317 16.37 -18.28 -13.98
N MET A 318 17.03 -17.66 -14.94
CA MET A 318 16.43 -16.78 -15.94
C MET A 318 16.28 -17.56 -17.26
N PRO A 319 15.04 -17.94 -17.64
CA PRO A 319 14.79 -18.64 -18.89
C PRO A 319 15.30 -17.85 -20.09
N GLY A 320 16.03 -18.51 -21.00
CA GLY A 320 16.58 -17.87 -22.20
C GLY A 320 17.61 -16.76 -21.93
N GLY A 321 18.17 -16.71 -20.71
CA GLY A 321 19.08 -15.64 -20.30
C GLY A 321 20.54 -15.79 -20.76
N ALA A 322 20.92 -16.89 -21.42
CA ALA A 322 22.32 -17.18 -21.75
C ALA A 322 22.93 -16.23 -22.78
N ASP A 323 22.12 -15.68 -23.69
CA ASP A 323 22.56 -14.82 -24.80
C ASP A 323 22.67 -13.33 -24.42
N GLN A 324 22.38 -12.99 -23.16
CA GLN A 324 22.40 -11.63 -22.66
C GLN A 324 23.75 -10.94 -22.96
N PRO A 325 23.75 -9.71 -23.52
CA PRO A 325 24.97 -8.96 -23.75
C PRO A 325 25.75 -8.74 -22.44
N ARG A 326 27.09 -8.73 -22.54
CA ARG A 326 27.97 -8.51 -21.37
C ARG A 326 27.59 -7.27 -20.56
N ARG A 327 27.20 -6.18 -21.24
CA ARG A 327 26.74 -4.93 -20.61
C ARG A 327 25.52 -5.15 -19.71
N THR A 328 24.58 -6.02 -20.10
CA THR A 328 23.40 -6.38 -19.31
C THR A 328 23.79 -7.17 -18.07
N LEU A 329 24.73 -8.11 -18.20
CA LEU A 329 25.26 -8.88 -17.07
C LEU A 329 26.04 -7.99 -16.08
N ASP A 330 26.77 -6.98 -16.57
CA ASP A 330 27.43 -6.00 -15.72
C ASP A 330 26.41 -5.08 -15.02
N ALA A 331 25.28 -4.74 -15.67
CA ALA A 331 24.20 -3.99 -15.05
C ALA A 331 23.52 -4.77 -13.90
N TRP A 332 23.40 -6.10 -14.01
CA TRP A 332 22.95 -6.94 -12.89
C TRP A 332 23.89 -6.89 -11.68
N GLN A 333 25.21 -6.77 -11.88
CA GLN A 333 26.15 -6.58 -10.77
C GLN A 333 25.90 -5.26 -10.05
N GLU A 334 25.71 -4.19 -10.82
CA GLU A 334 25.46 -2.86 -10.26
C GLU A 334 24.10 -2.78 -9.57
N TRP A 335 23.08 -3.41 -10.15
CA TRP A 335 21.74 -3.54 -9.57
C TRP A 335 21.77 -4.22 -8.19
N ALA A 336 22.62 -5.23 -8.00
CA ALA A 336 22.82 -5.89 -6.71
C ALA A 336 23.57 -5.00 -5.71
N LYS A 337 24.58 -4.25 -6.17
CA LYS A 337 25.35 -3.30 -5.33
C LYS A 337 24.52 -2.14 -4.82
N GLN A 338 23.62 -1.61 -5.65
CA GLN A 338 22.68 -0.56 -5.25
C GLN A 338 21.73 -1.00 -4.12
N ARG A 339 21.59 -2.32 -3.92
CA ARG A 339 20.82 -2.94 -2.82
C ARG A 339 21.70 -3.37 -1.64
N GLY A 340 22.96 -2.93 -1.59
CA GLY A 340 23.88 -3.22 -0.49
C GLY A 340 24.62 -4.56 -0.59
N HIS A 341 24.50 -5.30 -1.69
CA HIS A 341 25.19 -6.57 -1.87
C HIS A 341 26.52 -6.42 -2.63
N LYS A 342 27.40 -7.43 -2.55
CA LYS A 342 28.71 -7.37 -3.22
C LYS A 342 28.63 -7.57 -4.74
N GLY A 343 27.59 -8.24 -5.22
CA GLY A 343 27.34 -8.57 -6.62
C GLY A 343 26.33 -9.70 -6.75
N LEU A 344 26.06 -10.13 -7.98
CA LEU A 344 25.14 -11.22 -8.31
C LEU A 344 25.86 -12.21 -9.22
N ALA A 345 26.36 -13.32 -8.68
CA ALA A 345 27.13 -14.28 -9.46
C ALA A 345 26.26 -14.91 -10.56
N TYR A 346 26.85 -15.37 -11.66
CA TYR A 346 26.08 -16.03 -12.72
C TYR A 346 26.88 -17.07 -13.50
N VAL A 347 26.15 -18.02 -14.08
CA VAL A 347 26.59 -19.00 -15.07
C VAL A 347 25.66 -18.92 -16.27
N LEU A 348 26.22 -18.98 -17.48
CA LEU A 348 25.46 -19.05 -18.73
C LEU A 348 25.47 -20.50 -19.20
N VAL A 349 24.31 -21.07 -19.47
CA VAL A 349 24.17 -22.42 -20.03
C VAL A 349 24.01 -22.27 -21.54
N GLY A 350 25.06 -22.58 -22.30
CA GLY A 350 25.00 -22.52 -23.76
C GLY A 350 23.99 -23.51 -24.33
N GLU A 351 23.54 -23.28 -25.57
CA GLU A 351 22.65 -24.19 -26.31
C GLU A 351 23.20 -25.62 -26.44
N ASP A 352 24.54 -25.76 -26.43
CA ASP A 352 25.24 -27.04 -26.45
C ASP A 352 25.46 -27.64 -25.05
N GLY A 353 24.90 -27.03 -24.01
CA GLY A 353 25.06 -27.40 -22.61
C GLY A 353 26.37 -26.94 -21.96
N THR A 354 27.24 -26.21 -22.69
CA THR A 354 28.51 -25.75 -22.13
C THR A 354 28.29 -24.60 -21.14
N LEU A 355 29.01 -24.65 -20.01
CA LEU A 355 28.90 -23.62 -18.97
C LEU A 355 29.88 -22.47 -19.20
N GLY A 356 29.34 -21.28 -19.43
CA GLY A 356 30.06 -20.03 -19.56
C GLY A 356 29.96 -19.13 -18.32
N GLY A 357 30.66 -17.98 -18.37
CA GLY A 357 30.61 -16.96 -17.32
C GLY A 357 31.76 -17.03 -16.31
N PRO A 358 31.83 -16.05 -15.38
CA PRO A 358 32.93 -15.91 -14.44
C PRO A 358 32.91 -16.97 -13.34
N VAL A 359 31.73 -17.45 -12.92
CA VAL A 359 31.60 -18.50 -11.91
C VAL A 359 32.06 -19.84 -12.47
N ALA A 360 31.62 -20.19 -13.68
CA ALA A 360 31.89 -21.49 -14.30
C ALA A 360 33.39 -21.83 -14.33
N LYS A 361 34.30 -20.85 -14.49
CA LYS A 361 35.76 -21.05 -14.51
C LYS A 361 36.34 -21.54 -13.17
N ASN A 362 35.68 -21.25 -12.06
CA ASN A 362 36.18 -21.51 -10.70
C ASN A 362 35.58 -22.77 -10.06
N LEU A 363 34.59 -23.39 -10.70
CA LEU A 363 33.99 -24.63 -10.24
C LEU A 363 34.89 -25.84 -10.52
N SER A 364 34.68 -26.95 -9.82
CA SER A 364 35.27 -28.26 -10.12
C SER A 364 34.64 -28.87 -11.38
N GLU A 365 35.22 -29.96 -11.89
CA GLU A 365 34.63 -30.68 -13.03
C GLU A 365 33.28 -31.31 -12.68
N GLN A 366 33.15 -31.87 -11.46
CA GLN A 366 31.91 -32.47 -10.98
C GLN A 366 30.81 -31.42 -10.75
N GLU A 367 31.15 -30.27 -10.20
CA GLU A 367 30.20 -29.16 -10.04
C GLU A 367 29.73 -28.66 -11.42
N ARG A 368 30.64 -28.50 -12.38
CA ARG A 368 30.25 -28.07 -13.74
C ARG A 368 29.34 -29.08 -14.43
N ALA A 369 29.60 -30.37 -14.31
CA ALA A 369 28.82 -31.40 -14.97
C ALA A 369 27.36 -31.47 -14.48
N ASN A 370 27.11 -31.16 -13.20
CA ASN A 370 25.82 -31.37 -12.56
C ASN A 370 25.06 -30.07 -12.23
N LEU A 371 25.67 -28.90 -12.45
CA LEU A 371 25.09 -27.62 -12.02
C LEU A 371 23.74 -27.33 -12.71
N ALA A 372 23.62 -27.56 -14.02
CA ALA A 372 22.39 -27.24 -14.74
C ALA A 372 21.20 -28.05 -14.21
N GLU A 373 21.40 -29.36 -14.01
CA GLU A 373 20.40 -30.24 -13.40
C GLU A 373 20.08 -29.83 -11.97
N ALA A 374 21.10 -29.56 -11.13
CA ALA A 374 20.92 -29.16 -9.74
C ALA A 374 20.17 -27.83 -9.60
N ALA A 375 20.38 -26.89 -10.51
CA ALA A 375 19.70 -25.59 -10.54
C ALA A 375 18.34 -25.62 -11.27
N GLY A 376 17.98 -26.74 -11.91
CA GLY A 376 16.79 -26.84 -12.76
C GLY A 376 16.84 -25.96 -14.01
N ALA A 377 18.04 -25.75 -14.57
CA ALA A 377 18.27 -24.92 -15.75
C ALA A 377 18.35 -25.76 -17.03
N GLU A 378 17.86 -25.21 -18.14
CA GLU A 378 17.91 -25.80 -19.48
C GLU A 378 18.99 -25.10 -20.35
N PRO A 379 19.44 -25.73 -21.46
CA PRO A 379 20.26 -25.05 -22.46
C PRO A 379 19.60 -23.75 -22.92
N GLY A 380 20.38 -22.66 -22.95
CA GLY A 380 19.87 -21.31 -23.25
C GLY A 380 19.60 -20.44 -22.01
N ASP A 381 19.67 -20.99 -20.80
CA ASP A 381 19.36 -20.25 -19.57
C ASP A 381 20.56 -19.52 -18.93
N CYS A 382 20.26 -18.53 -18.10
CA CYS A 382 21.22 -17.92 -17.19
C CYS A 382 20.86 -18.24 -15.74
N VAL A 383 21.80 -18.85 -15.00
CA VAL A 383 21.63 -19.13 -13.57
C VAL A 383 22.31 -18.03 -12.78
N PHE A 384 21.54 -17.26 -12.00
CA PHE A 384 22.06 -16.27 -11.06
C PHE A 384 22.23 -16.88 -9.66
N PHE A 385 23.23 -16.41 -8.91
CA PHE A 385 23.58 -16.92 -7.59
C PHE A 385 23.77 -15.79 -6.58
N ALA A 386 23.33 -16.07 -5.34
CA ALA A 386 23.70 -15.30 -4.17
C ALA A 386 24.25 -16.25 -3.09
N ALA A 387 25.34 -15.83 -2.44
CA ALA A 387 25.99 -16.59 -1.38
C ALA A 387 26.31 -15.66 -0.19
N GLY A 388 26.12 -16.16 1.03
CA GLY A 388 26.34 -15.37 2.24
C GLY A 388 25.42 -15.79 3.38
N LYS A 389 25.01 -14.83 4.22
CA LYS A 389 23.97 -15.04 5.24
C LYS A 389 22.65 -15.45 4.55
N PRO A 390 21.91 -16.44 5.07
CA PRO A 390 20.69 -16.95 4.43
C PRO A 390 19.67 -15.87 4.08
N ASN A 391 19.25 -15.04 5.04
CA ASN A 391 18.20 -14.02 4.84
C ASN A 391 18.60 -13.02 3.75
N THR A 392 19.79 -12.42 3.87
CA THR A 392 20.30 -11.44 2.90
C THR A 392 20.46 -12.03 1.50
N ALA A 393 20.94 -13.27 1.37
CA ALA A 393 21.10 -13.92 0.07
C ALA A 393 19.75 -14.27 -0.57
N ARG A 394 18.79 -14.77 0.21
CA ARG A 394 17.41 -15.05 -0.21
C ARG A 394 16.71 -13.77 -0.67
N GLN A 395 16.80 -12.68 0.07
CA GLN A 395 16.23 -11.38 -0.31
C GLN A 395 16.77 -10.87 -1.66
N LEU A 396 18.09 -10.98 -1.89
CA LEU A 396 18.67 -10.61 -3.18
C LEU A 396 18.13 -11.46 -4.33
N LEU A 397 18.04 -12.78 -4.14
CA LEU A 397 17.50 -13.70 -5.15
C LEU A 397 16.01 -13.50 -5.38
N GLY A 398 15.23 -13.22 -4.34
CA GLY A 398 13.81 -12.89 -4.44
C GLY A 398 13.57 -11.59 -5.23
N ALA A 399 14.40 -10.57 -5.00
CA ALA A 399 14.38 -9.36 -5.80
C ALA A 399 14.79 -9.61 -7.27
N ALA A 400 15.80 -10.46 -7.50
CA ALA A 400 16.25 -10.81 -8.85
C ALA A 400 15.17 -11.61 -9.60
N ARG A 401 14.49 -12.53 -8.91
CA ARG A 401 13.34 -13.29 -9.41
C ARG A 401 12.24 -12.35 -9.96
N VAL A 402 11.85 -11.34 -9.20
CA VAL A 402 10.82 -10.36 -9.63
C VAL A 402 11.29 -9.53 -10.83
N GLU A 403 12.54 -9.05 -10.80
CA GLU A 403 13.13 -8.28 -11.90
C GLU A 403 13.22 -9.13 -13.19
N ILE A 404 13.56 -10.42 -13.10
CA ILE A 404 13.56 -11.34 -14.24
C ILE A 404 12.15 -11.46 -14.83
N ALA A 405 11.15 -11.70 -13.99
CA ALA A 405 9.77 -11.84 -14.44
C ALA A 405 9.25 -10.57 -15.14
N GLN A 406 9.59 -9.39 -14.62
CA GLN A 406 9.27 -8.10 -15.26
C GLN A 406 9.93 -7.96 -16.64
N ARG A 407 11.24 -8.25 -16.73
CA ARG A 407 11.98 -8.14 -18.01
C ARG A 407 11.53 -9.12 -19.08
N LEU A 408 11.07 -10.30 -18.66
CA LEU A 408 10.57 -11.35 -19.55
C LEU A 408 9.06 -11.23 -19.81
N GLY A 409 8.36 -10.26 -19.23
CA GLY A 409 6.92 -10.09 -19.39
C GLY A 409 6.11 -11.27 -18.87
N MET A 410 6.58 -11.95 -17.82
CA MET A 410 5.97 -13.16 -17.26
C MET A 410 4.79 -12.86 -16.32
N ILE A 411 4.54 -11.60 -16.02
CA ILE A 411 3.52 -11.16 -15.08
C ILE A 411 2.25 -10.81 -15.86
N ASP A 412 1.19 -11.58 -15.68
CA ASP A 412 -0.14 -11.20 -16.17
C ASP A 412 -0.71 -10.10 -15.27
N GLU A 413 -0.73 -8.87 -15.77
CA GLU A 413 -1.21 -7.68 -15.06
C GLU A 413 -2.72 -7.74 -14.74
N ASN A 414 -3.49 -8.63 -15.38
CA ASN A 414 -4.91 -8.82 -15.08
C ASN A 414 -5.16 -9.94 -14.06
N SER A 415 -4.12 -10.68 -13.66
CA SER A 415 -4.23 -11.78 -12.72
C SER A 415 -4.15 -11.30 -11.26
N TRP A 416 -4.89 -12.00 -10.39
CA TRP A 416 -4.93 -11.75 -8.96
C TRP A 416 -4.49 -13.00 -8.21
N SER A 417 -3.44 -12.86 -7.41
CA SER A 417 -2.88 -13.92 -6.59
C SER A 417 -2.86 -13.49 -5.13
N PHE A 418 -3.53 -14.28 -4.29
CA PHE A 418 -3.58 -14.08 -2.84
C PHE A 418 -2.90 -15.23 -2.12
N VAL A 419 -2.17 -14.90 -1.06
CA VAL A 419 -1.56 -15.88 -0.17
C VAL A 419 -1.46 -15.33 1.24
N TRP A 420 -1.77 -16.16 2.23
CA TRP A 420 -1.41 -15.92 3.62
C TRP A 420 -0.01 -16.46 3.88
N VAL A 421 0.84 -15.63 4.45
CA VAL A 421 2.09 -16.08 5.07
C VAL A 421 1.82 -16.21 6.57
N VAL A 422 2.18 -17.35 7.14
CA VAL A 422 1.93 -17.70 8.56
C VAL A 422 3.21 -18.25 9.19
N ASP A 423 3.18 -18.61 10.47
CA ASP A 423 4.31 -19.22 11.18
C ASP A 423 5.58 -18.35 11.14
N PHE A 424 5.39 -17.04 11.32
CA PHE A 424 6.50 -16.09 11.38
C PHE A 424 7.38 -16.36 12.62
N PRO A 425 8.69 -16.08 12.53
CA PRO A 425 9.53 -15.98 13.71
C PRO A 425 8.98 -14.93 14.70
N LEU A 426 9.04 -15.23 15.98
CA LEU A 426 8.63 -14.32 17.04
C LEU A 426 9.61 -13.14 17.18
N PHE A 427 10.90 -13.40 16.95
CA PHE A 427 11.97 -12.42 17.09
C PHE A 427 12.87 -12.41 15.85
N GLU A 428 13.49 -11.26 15.63
CA GLU A 428 14.65 -11.10 14.75
C GLU A 428 15.83 -10.50 15.51
N ALA A 429 17.04 -10.69 14.97
CA ALA A 429 18.23 -10.12 15.58
C ALA A 429 18.21 -8.59 15.43
N ALA A 430 18.48 -7.87 16.53
CA ALA A 430 18.37 -6.42 16.55
C ALA A 430 19.38 -5.70 15.63
N ASP A 431 20.48 -6.35 15.24
CA ASP A 431 21.45 -5.83 14.27
C ASP A 431 21.07 -6.10 12.81
N GLU A 432 19.98 -6.83 12.56
CA GLU A 432 19.41 -7.11 11.24
C GLU A 432 18.09 -6.35 10.99
N SER A 433 17.54 -5.69 12.01
CA SER A 433 16.29 -4.91 11.92
C SER A 433 16.54 -3.47 11.44
N ASP A 434 15.69 -2.99 10.53
CA ASP A 434 15.66 -1.59 10.09
C ASP A 434 14.77 -0.71 11.00
N ASP A 435 14.04 -1.32 11.94
CA ASP A 435 13.04 -0.66 12.80
C ASP A 435 13.66 0.02 14.03
N VAL A 436 12.94 0.99 14.59
CA VAL A 436 13.31 1.64 15.84
C VAL A 436 13.18 0.64 16.98
N ALA A 437 14.34 0.26 17.53
CA ALA A 437 14.41 -0.68 18.64
C ALA A 437 13.56 -0.22 19.83
N VAL A 438 12.65 -1.10 20.28
CA VAL A 438 11.79 -0.86 21.45
C VAL A 438 12.59 -0.93 22.76
N GLY A 439 13.67 -1.71 22.76
CA GLY A 439 14.62 -1.91 23.87
C GLY A 439 16.06 -2.13 23.39
N GLY A 440 16.99 -2.32 24.33
CA GLY A 440 18.43 -2.45 24.04
C GLY A 440 18.94 -3.89 23.86
N GLY A 441 18.03 -4.87 23.71
CA GLY A 441 18.36 -6.29 23.64
C GLY A 441 19.00 -6.73 22.32
N LYS A 442 19.45 -8.00 22.28
CA LYS A 442 19.97 -8.64 21.05
C LYS A 442 18.86 -9.07 20.09
N TRP A 443 17.63 -9.12 20.58
CA TRP A 443 16.44 -9.55 19.85
C TRP A 443 15.42 -8.42 19.86
N THR A 444 14.75 -8.21 18.74
CA THR A 444 13.56 -7.36 18.63
C THR A 444 12.40 -8.18 18.08
N ALA A 445 11.18 -7.71 18.27
CA ALA A 445 10.00 -8.39 17.74
C ALA A 445 9.91 -8.19 16.23
N LEU A 446 9.60 -9.26 15.47
CA LEU A 446 9.49 -9.18 14.01
C LEU A 446 8.23 -8.41 13.55
N HIS A 447 7.12 -8.54 14.28
CA HIS A 447 5.88 -7.79 14.02
C HIS A 447 5.68 -6.67 15.05
N HIS A 448 5.45 -7.05 16.31
CA HIS A 448 5.38 -6.13 17.45
C HIS A 448 5.46 -6.91 18.77
N ALA A 449 5.82 -6.22 19.86
CA ALA A 449 6.10 -6.82 21.17
C ALA A 449 4.90 -7.50 21.87
N PHE A 450 3.69 -7.39 21.32
CA PHE A 450 2.45 -7.94 21.90
C PHE A 450 1.97 -9.22 21.21
N THR A 451 2.73 -9.71 20.23
CA THR A 451 2.40 -10.92 19.47
C THR A 451 2.62 -12.17 20.32
N SER A 452 1.64 -13.08 20.34
CA SER A 452 1.72 -14.32 21.10
C SER A 452 2.70 -15.29 20.44
N PRO A 453 3.59 -15.92 21.23
CA PRO A 453 4.22 -17.17 20.83
C PRO A 453 3.15 -18.23 20.54
N THR A 454 3.48 -19.19 19.71
CA THR A 454 2.71 -20.43 19.55
C THR A 454 2.76 -21.28 20.83
N PRO A 455 1.82 -22.22 21.05
CA PRO A 455 1.72 -23.00 22.29
C PRO A 455 2.97 -23.85 22.55
N GLU A 456 3.64 -24.31 21.49
CA GLU A 456 4.88 -25.08 21.57
C GLU A 456 6.06 -24.26 22.08
N TRP A 457 5.98 -22.92 21.97
CA TRP A 457 7.05 -21.97 22.25
C TRP A 457 6.80 -21.12 23.50
N ILE A 458 5.54 -20.97 23.95
CA ILE A 458 5.15 -20.06 25.03
C ILE A 458 5.94 -20.26 26.35
N ASP A 459 6.36 -21.49 26.64
CA ASP A 459 7.07 -21.83 27.88
C ASP A 459 8.61 -21.92 27.71
N LYS A 460 9.15 -21.69 26.51
CA LYS A 460 10.58 -21.93 26.23
C LYS A 460 11.25 -20.96 25.25
N PHE A 461 10.55 -19.95 24.72
CA PHE A 461 11.09 -19.08 23.67
C PHE A 461 12.39 -18.37 24.07
N GLU A 462 12.66 -18.16 25.35
CA GLU A 462 13.90 -17.54 25.83
C GLU A 462 15.13 -18.45 25.67
N SER A 463 14.91 -19.77 25.66
CA SER A 463 16.00 -20.75 25.51
C SER A 463 16.51 -20.85 24.07
N ASP A 464 15.65 -20.55 23.10
CA ASP A 464 15.96 -20.60 21.68
C ASP A 464 15.14 -19.56 20.88
N PRO A 465 15.41 -18.26 21.10
CA PRO A 465 14.59 -17.17 20.56
C PRO A 465 14.60 -17.08 19.03
N GLY A 466 15.68 -17.54 18.38
CA GLY A 466 15.81 -17.50 16.92
C GLY A 466 14.93 -18.50 16.17
N ASN A 467 14.42 -19.53 16.86
CA ASN A 467 13.51 -20.52 16.28
C ASN A 467 12.08 -20.37 16.83
N ALA A 468 11.85 -19.47 17.79
CA ALA A 468 10.53 -19.25 18.37
C ALA A 468 9.55 -18.76 17.32
N LEU A 469 8.38 -19.37 17.24
CA LEU A 469 7.34 -19.03 16.27
C LEU A 469 6.20 -18.26 16.91
N ALA A 470 5.65 -17.31 16.15
CA ALA A 470 4.52 -16.47 16.50
C ALA A 470 3.22 -16.93 15.84
N TYR A 471 2.09 -16.69 16.50
CA TYR A 471 0.79 -16.66 15.85
C TYR A 471 0.58 -15.34 15.11
N ALA A 472 1.41 -15.10 14.10
CA ALA A 472 1.33 -13.94 13.23
C ALA A 472 1.08 -14.37 11.79
N TYR A 473 0.40 -13.50 11.06
CA TYR A 473 -0.11 -13.79 9.73
C TYR A 473 -0.23 -12.52 8.90
N ASP A 474 0.28 -12.59 7.68
CA ASP A 474 0.19 -11.53 6.69
C ASP A 474 -0.55 -12.01 5.46
N ILE A 475 -1.43 -11.16 4.92
CA ILE A 475 -2.09 -11.41 3.65
C ILE A 475 -1.43 -10.59 2.55
N VAL A 476 -1.05 -11.30 1.48
CA VAL A 476 -0.29 -10.78 0.37
C VAL A 476 -1.13 -10.88 -0.90
N CYS A 477 -1.17 -9.81 -1.68
CA CYS A 477 -1.79 -9.74 -2.99
C CYS A 477 -0.75 -9.30 -4.03
N ASN A 478 -0.48 -10.13 -5.05
CA ASN A 478 0.43 -9.79 -6.15
C ASN A 478 1.80 -9.26 -5.66
N GLY A 479 2.39 -9.90 -4.64
CA GLY A 479 3.66 -9.48 -4.05
C GLY A 479 3.60 -8.25 -3.14
N ASN A 480 2.40 -7.75 -2.84
CA ASN A 480 2.16 -6.64 -1.93
C ASN A 480 1.54 -7.15 -0.65
N GLU A 481 2.16 -6.89 0.50
CA GLU A 481 1.53 -7.08 1.81
C GLU A 481 0.35 -6.11 1.93
N ILE A 482 -0.88 -6.61 1.97
CA ILE A 482 -2.09 -5.77 2.06
C ILE A 482 -2.70 -5.73 3.46
N GLY A 483 -2.26 -6.60 4.36
CA GLY A 483 -2.60 -6.57 5.77
C GLY A 483 -1.78 -7.56 6.58
N GLY A 484 -1.71 -7.33 7.88
CA GLY A 484 -0.92 -8.12 8.81
C GLY A 484 -1.53 -8.09 10.22
N GLY A 485 -1.36 -9.18 10.95
CA GLY A 485 -2.02 -9.39 12.23
C GLY A 485 -1.36 -10.47 13.07
N SER A 486 -1.83 -10.58 14.31
CA SER A 486 -1.42 -11.66 15.20
C SER A 486 -2.44 -11.93 16.30
N ILE A 487 -2.37 -13.12 16.88
CA ILE A 487 -2.95 -13.38 18.19
C ILE A 487 -2.09 -12.70 19.25
N ARG A 488 -2.73 -12.06 20.23
CA ARG A 488 -2.05 -11.23 21.23
C ARG A 488 -1.71 -12.01 22.49
N ILE A 489 -0.64 -11.56 23.15
CA ILE A 489 -0.37 -11.95 24.52
C ILE A 489 -1.42 -11.30 25.42
N HIS A 490 -2.24 -12.12 26.09
CA HIS A 490 -3.17 -11.66 27.13
C HIS A 490 -2.66 -11.95 28.54
N ARG A 491 -1.54 -12.68 28.67
CA ARG A 491 -0.95 -13.07 29.96
C ARG A 491 0.20 -12.14 30.34
N GLY A 492 0.04 -11.43 31.46
CA GLY A 492 1.04 -10.47 31.93
C GLY A 492 2.42 -11.07 32.23
N ASP A 493 2.49 -12.33 32.67
CA ASP A 493 3.76 -13.03 32.89
C ASP A 493 4.51 -13.33 31.58
N VAL A 494 3.78 -13.71 30.53
CA VAL A 494 4.35 -13.93 29.20
C VAL A 494 4.82 -12.59 28.60
N GLN A 495 4.03 -11.53 28.73
CA GLN A 495 4.38 -10.20 28.21
C GLN A 495 5.66 -9.65 28.83
N ARG A 496 5.86 -9.84 30.15
CA ARG A 496 7.09 -9.44 30.84
C ARG A 496 8.31 -10.19 30.31
N ARG A 497 8.21 -11.52 30.13
CA ARG A 497 9.30 -12.35 29.57
C ARG A 497 9.71 -11.90 28.16
N VAL A 498 8.74 -11.50 27.33
CA VAL A 498 9.01 -10.92 26.00
C VAL A 498 9.77 -9.59 26.13
N PHE A 499 9.32 -8.68 27.01
CA PHE A 499 10.01 -7.41 27.23
C PHE A 499 11.43 -7.57 27.79
N GLU A 500 11.64 -8.49 28.73
CA GLU A 500 12.96 -8.80 29.28
C GLU A 500 13.92 -9.29 28.18
N LEU A 501 13.45 -10.18 27.30
CA LEU A 501 14.26 -10.69 26.19
C LEU A 501 14.62 -9.59 25.17
N MET A 502 13.72 -8.63 24.96
CA MET A 502 13.95 -7.42 24.16
C MET A 502 14.83 -6.38 24.87
N GLY A 503 15.23 -6.64 26.12
CA GLY A 503 16.12 -5.78 26.90
C GLY A 503 15.44 -4.55 27.48
N LEU A 504 14.13 -4.62 27.77
CA LEU A 504 13.44 -3.62 28.58
C LEU A 504 13.50 -4.04 30.05
N SER A 505 13.93 -3.14 30.92
CA SER A 505 13.81 -3.31 32.37
C SER A 505 12.35 -3.24 32.80
N GLU A 506 12.04 -3.77 33.99
CA GLU A 506 10.71 -3.65 34.59
C GLU A 506 10.26 -2.18 34.75
N GLU A 507 11.18 -1.30 35.13
CA GLU A 507 10.92 0.14 35.23
C GLU A 507 10.57 0.75 33.87
N GLU A 508 11.32 0.43 32.81
CA GLU A 508 11.03 0.91 31.45
C GLU A 508 9.72 0.33 30.89
N ALA A 509 9.45 -0.95 31.16
CA ALA A 509 8.21 -1.60 30.75
C ALA A 509 7.00 -0.99 31.46
N GLN A 510 7.10 -0.75 32.77
CA GLN A 510 6.04 -0.08 33.54
C GLN A 510 5.90 1.38 33.14
N GLU A 511 7.01 2.08 32.89
CA GLU A 511 6.97 3.45 32.42
C GLU A 511 6.25 3.51 31.09
N LYS A 512 6.67 2.76 30.07
CA LYS A 512 6.11 2.85 28.71
C LYS A 512 4.72 2.21 28.58
N PHE A 513 4.55 1.01 29.13
CA PHE A 513 3.39 0.14 28.89
C PHE A 513 2.59 -0.21 30.16
N GLY A 514 2.87 0.42 31.29
CA GLY A 514 2.22 0.11 32.58
C GLY A 514 0.70 0.12 32.52
N PHE A 515 0.09 1.04 31.76
CA PHE A 515 -1.37 1.07 31.61
C PHE A 515 -1.95 -0.18 30.93
N LEU A 516 -1.22 -0.80 29.99
CA LEU A 516 -1.63 -2.05 29.36
C LEU A 516 -1.38 -3.24 30.30
N LEU A 517 -0.21 -3.27 30.95
CA LEU A 517 0.16 -4.31 31.91
C LEU A 517 -0.80 -4.34 33.11
N ASP A 518 -1.20 -3.17 33.61
CA ASP A 518 -2.20 -3.02 34.67
C ASP A 518 -3.56 -3.51 34.19
N ALA A 519 -3.98 -3.16 32.96
CA ALA A 519 -5.24 -3.65 32.38
C ALA A 519 -5.27 -5.19 32.29
N PHE A 520 -4.14 -5.84 31.97
CA PHE A 520 -4.03 -7.30 31.91
C PHE A 520 -4.17 -8.00 33.27
N GLN A 521 -4.17 -7.27 34.39
CA GLN A 521 -4.45 -7.85 35.71
C GLN A 521 -5.96 -8.05 35.94
N PHE A 522 -6.83 -7.42 35.14
CA PHE A 522 -8.28 -7.41 35.33
C PHE A 522 -9.01 -8.35 34.36
N GLY A 523 -8.40 -9.50 34.06
CA GLY A 523 -9.03 -10.58 33.28
C GLY A 523 -9.14 -10.29 31.78
N PRO A 524 -8.03 -9.96 31.08
CA PRO A 524 -8.04 -9.80 29.62
C PRO A 524 -8.44 -11.11 28.94
N PRO A 525 -9.34 -11.10 27.95
CA PRO A 525 -9.67 -12.31 27.19
C PRO A 525 -8.51 -12.68 26.25
N PRO A 526 -8.40 -13.95 25.80
CA PRO A 526 -7.68 -14.27 24.57
C PRO A 526 -8.22 -13.39 23.44
N HIS A 527 -7.34 -12.77 22.66
CA HIS A 527 -7.75 -11.86 21.59
C HIS A 527 -6.71 -11.83 20.48
N GLY A 528 -7.16 -11.44 19.29
CA GLY A 528 -6.33 -11.34 18.10
C GLY A 528 -6.95 -10.41 17.09
N GLY A 529 -6.17 -9.96 16.12
CA GLY A 529 -6.69 -9.06 15.10
C GLY A 529 -5.71 -8.77 14.00
N ILE A 530 -6.19 -7.99 13.04
CA ILE A 530 -5.50 -7.70 11.78
C ILE A 530 -5.69 -6.22 11.43
N ALA A 531 -4.71 -5.64 10.77
CA ALA A 531 -4.84 -4.33 10.16
C ALA A 531 -4.53 -4.42 8.66
N PHE A 532 -5.38 -3.84 7.83
CA PHE A 532 -5.17 -3.76 6.39
C PHE A 532 -4.60 -2.40 6.00
N GLY A 533 -3.57 -2.40 5.14
CA GLY A 533 -3.04 -1.22 4.48
C GLY A 533 -4.04 -0.65 3.48
N TRP A 534 -4.93 0.23 3.95
CA TRP A 534 -6.13 0.61 3.22
C TRP A 534 -5.83 1.37 1.93
N ASP A 535 -4.83 2.26 1.97
CA ASP A 535 -4.37 2.99 0.78
C ASP A 535 -3.84 2.02 -0.29
N ARG A 536 -3.14 0.96 0.12
CA ARG A 536 -2.56 -0.04 -0.79
C ARG A 536 -3.62 -0.92 -1.43
N ILE A 537 -4.64 -1.33 -0.67
CA ILE A 537 -5.80 -2.06 -1.23
C ILE A 537 -6.50 -1.21 -2.28
N VAL A 538 -6.79 0.06 -1.97
CA VAL A 538 -7.47 0.95 -2.93
C VAL A 538 -6.60 1.20 -4.16
N MET A 539 -5.28 1.34 -3.99
CA MET A 539 -4.33 1.46 -5.11
C MET A 539 -4.41 0.25 -6.05
N LEU A 540 -4.39 -0.96 -5.50
CA LEU A 540 -4.51 -2.20 -6.28
C LEU A 540 -5.86 -2.27 -7.00
N LEU A 541 -6.97 -2.03 -6.29
CA LEU A 541 -8.32 -2.05 -6.89
C LEU A 541 -8.50 -0.99 -7.98
N ALA A 542 -7.86 0.17 -7.84
CA ALA A 542 -7.91 1.24 -8.84
C ALA A 542 -6.98 0.99 -10.03
N GLY A 543 -6.10 -0.02 -9.98
CA GLY A 543 -5.02 -0.19 -10.95
C GLY A 543 -4.07 1.02 -11.00
N ALA A 544 -3.83 1.65 -9.85
CA ALA A 544 -3.00 2.84 -9.76
C ALA A 544 -1.52 2.50 -9.48
N ASP A 545 -0.60 3.27 -10.05
CA ASP A 545 0.84 3.06 -9.88
C ASP A 545 1.39 3.56 -8.53
N SER A 546 0.62 4.39 -7.83
CA SER A 546 1.06 5.07 -6.61
C SER A 546 -0.06 5.26 -5.60
N LEU A 547 0.27 5.15 -4.31
CA LEU A 547 -0.64 5.50 -3.22
C LEU A 547 -1.17 6.94 -3.33
N ARG A 548 -0.39 7.83 -3.94
CA ARG A 548 -0.75 9.25 -4.12
C ARG A 548 -1.97 9.43 -5.02
N ASP A 549 -2.21 8.52 -5.96
CA ASP A 549 -3.36 8.62 -6.85
C ASP A 549 -4.68 8.23 -6.18
N VAL A 550 -4.62 7.50 -5.06
CA VAL A 550 -5.77 7.06 -4.27
C VAL A 550 -5.96 7.81 -2.95
N ILE A 551 -5.15 8.84 -2.71
CA ILE A 551 -5.28 9.79 -1.59
C ILE A 551 -5.70 11.15 -2.14
N ALA A 552 -6.64 11.81 -1.49
CA ALA A 552 -7.18 13.08 -1.97
C ALA A 552 -6.09 14.17 -2.05
N PHE A 553 -5.30 14.33 -0.97
CA PHE A 553 -4.24 15.34 -0.84
C PHE A 553 -2.96 14.69 -0.27
N PRO A 554 -2.22 13.95 -1.10
CA PRO A 554 -1.04 13.20 -0.66
C PRO A 554 0.17 14.12 -0.45
N LYS A 555 1.20 13.60 0.23
CA LYS A 555 2.51 14.23 0.35
C LYS A 555 3.49 13.68 -0.70
N THR A 556 4.41 14.54 -1.15
CA THR A 556 5.58 14.15 -1.95
C THR A 556 6.72 13.64 -1.07
N GLY A 557 7.87 13.32 -1.69
CA GLY A 557 9.09 12.97 -0.95
C GLY A 557 9.45 14.01 0.11
N GLY A 558 9.92 13.55 1.27
CA GLY A 558 10.23 14.40 2.42
C GLY A 558 9.00 14.92 3.18
N GLY A 559 7.79 14.40 2.88
CA GLY A 559 6.56 14.75 3.62
C GLY A 559 5.98 16.09 3.24
N TYR A 560 6.45 16.67 2.13
CA TYR A 560 6.03 17.97 1.66
C TYR A 560 4.67 17.91 0.96
N ASP A 561 3.86 18.94 1.13
CA ASP A 561 2.60 19.15 0.42
C ASP A 561 2.76 20.32 -0.56
N PRO A 562 2.88 20.06 -1.89
CA PRO A 562 2.96 21.11 -2.90
C PRO A 562 1.74 22.01 -2.99
N LEU A 563 0.57 21.56 -2.53
CA LEU A 563 -0.67 22.35 -2.58
C LEU A 563 -0.67 23.46 -1.54
N THR A 564 -0.34 23.12 -0.30
CA THR A 564 -0.38 24.05 0.85
C THR A 564 0.98 24.61 1.23
N ALA A 565 2.06 24.10 0.61
CA ALA A 565 3.44 24.37 0.95
C ALA A 565 3.83 23.97 2.39
N ALA A 566 3.22 22.90 2.92
CA ALA A 566 3.53 22.35 4.24
C ALA A 566 4.64 21.27 4.17
N PRO A 567 5.45 21.09 5.23
CA PRO A 567 5.52 21.90 6.44
C PRO A 567 6.12 23.29 6.19
N ALA A 568 5.75 24.26 7.01
CA ALA A 568 6.23 25.64 6.93
C ALA A 568 6.63 26.18 8.32
N PRO A 569 7.50 27.20 8.41
CA PRO A 569 7.85 27.83 9.68
C PRO A 569 6.63 28.41 10.38
N ILE A 570 6.57 28.24 11.70
CA ILE A 570 5.58 28.91 12.58
C ILE A 570 6.11 30.25 13.06
N THR A 571 5.23 31.10 13.59
CA THR A 571 5.64 32.39 14.17
C THR A 571 6.38 32.18 15.50
N ALA A 572 7.20 33.18 15.90
CA ALA A 572 7.89 33.15 17.18
C ALA A 572 6.93 33.12 18.38
N GLU A 573 5.76 33.75 18.24
CA GLU A 573 4.69 33.73 19.25
C GLU A 573 4.13 32.31 19.43
N GLN A 574 3.76 31.64 18.34
CA GLN A 574 3.28 30.25 18.38
C GLN A 574 4.31 29.30 18.99
N ARG A 575 5.60 29.44 18.63
CA ARG A 575 6.68 28.62 19.19
C ARG A 575 6.81 28.80 20.71
N LYS A 576 6.74 30.05 21.18
CA LYS A 576 6.79 30.38 22.62
C LYS A 576 5.59 29.80 23.36
N GLU A 577 4.38 29.98 22.83
CA GLU A 577 3.15 29.47 23.44
C GLU A 577 3.12 27.95 23.48
N ALA A 578 3.57 27.27 22.42
CA ALA A 578 3.63 25.81 22.38
C ALA A 578 4.60 25.22 23.42
N GLY A 579 5.51 26.03 23.99
CA GLY A 579 6.45 25.57 25.01
C GLY A 579 7.52 24.63 24.46
N VAL A 580 7.82 24.70 23.16
CA VAL A 580 8.82 23.85 22.48
C VAL A 580 10.20 23.97 23.14
N ASP A 581 10.56 25.19 23.54
CA ASP A 581 11.85 25.48 24.19
C ASP A 581 11.78 25.38 25.74
N ALA A 582 10.66 24.90 26.30
CA ALA A 582 10.51 24.76 27.75
C ALA A 582 11.30 23.55 28.27
N LYS A 583 12.02 23.73 29.38
CA LYS A 583 12.70 22.63 30.06
C LYS A 583 11.68 21.76 30.80
N SER A 584 11.78 20.44 30.62
CA SER A 584 10.99 19.48 31.40
C SER A 584 11.24 19.69 32.89
N GLN A 585 10.17 19.86 33.67
CA GLN A 585 10.24 19.78 35.12
C GLN A 585 10.13 18.30 35.50
N GLN A 586 11.23 17.69 35.95
CA GLN A 586 11.17 16.36 36.55
C GLN A 586 10.21 16.40 37.74
N ARG A 587 9.24 15.48 37.77
CA ARG A 587 8.44 15.25 38.97
C ARG A 587 9.40 14.74 40.05
N GLY A 588 9.44 15.45 41.17
CA GLY A 588 10.06 14.98 42.42
C GLY A 588 9.18 13.98 43.15
#